data_AF-A0A6P4AF19-F1
#
_entry.id   AF-A0A6P4AF19-F1
#
_cell.length_a   1.000
_cell.length_b   1.000
_cell.length_c   1.000
_cell.angle_alpha   90.00
_cell.angle_beta   90.00
_cell.angle_gamma   90.00
#
_symmetry.space_group_name_H-M   'P 1'
#
loop_
_entity.id
_entity.type
_entity.pdbx_description
1 polymer ?
#
loop_
_entity_poly.entity_id
_entity_poly.type
_entity_poly.pdbx_seq_one_letter_code
_entity_poly.pdbx_strand_id
1 'polypeptide(L)'
;MAGRFDRNPFAEEEEVNPFSNPGSVAPATNSRLSPLPPEPADFNNYGFGATVDIPIDSTTDLKKKERELQAKEAELKRREQEVKRKEDAAARAGIVLEEKNWPPFFPIIHHDIANEIPIHLQKLQYVAFCTWLGLILCLLWNIIAVTTAWIKGEGVKIWFLAIIYFISGVPGSYVLWYRPLYRAFRTESAMKFGWFFMLYLLHIGFCIFAAVAPPIIFKGKSLTGILPAVDVLGDHALVGIFYFIGFALFCLESVLSVWVIQQVYMYFRGSGKAAEMKRDAARGAMRAAL
;
A
#
# COMPACT_ATOMS: atom_id res chain seq x y z
N MET A 1 -10.12 12.55 -69.61
CA MET A 1 -9.91 11.11 -69.35
C MET A 1 -9.91 10.96 -67.83
N ALA A 2 -11.00 10.55 -67.17
CA ALA A 2 -11.50 9.16 -67.04
C ALA A 2 -10.34 8.20 -66.65
N GLY A 3 -10.36 7.45 -65.54
CA GLY A 3 -11.50 6.94 -64.78
C GLY A 3 -11.22 6.71 -63.29
N ARG A 4 -12.36 6.71 -62.59
CA ARG A 4 -12.59 6.43 -61.17
C ARG A 4 -12.64 4.90 -61.00
N PHE A 5 -11.86 4.33 -60.10
CA PHE A 5 -12.06 2.95 -59.64
C PHE A 5 -12.77 2.98 -58.29
N ASP A 6 -14.02 2.51 -58.29
CA ASP A 6 -14.82 2.22 -57.11
C ASP A 6 -14.18 1.07 -56.32
N ARG A 7 -13.85 1.29 -55.04
CA ARG A 7 -13.52 0.20 -54.10
C ARG A 7 -14.82 -0.22 -53.43
N ASN A 8 -15.22 -1.47 -53.66
CA ASN A 8 -16.41 -2.11 -53.13
C ASN A 8 -16.28 -2.26 -51.59
N PRO A 9 -17.18 -1.69 -50.77
CA PRO A 9 -17.05 -1.70 -49.30
C PRO A 9 -17.55 -2.99 -48.63
N PHE A 10 -17.77 -4.06 -49.40
CA PHE A 10 -18.20 -5.38 -48.92
C PHE A 10 -17.36 -6.54 -49.52
N ALA A 11 -16.14 -6.27 -49.98
CA ALA A 11 -15.23 -7.36 -50.36
C ALA A 11 -14.66 -8.01 -49.08
N GLU A 12 -14.99 -9.29 -48.92
CA GLU A 12 -14.66 -10.18 -47.80
C GLU A 12 -13.17 -10.09 -47.42
N GLU A 13 -12.89 -9.77 -46.16
CA GLU A 13 -11.56 -9.95 -45.58
C GLU A 13 -11.35 -11.45 -45.35
N GLU A 14 -10.38 -12.02 -46.07
CA GLU A 14 -9.93 -13.41 -45.94
C GLU A 14 -9.58 -13.73 -44.47
N GLU A 15 -10.25 -14.72 -43.90
CA GLU A 15 -9.85 -15.36 -42.63
C GLU A 15 -8.45 -15.97 -42.77
N VAL A 16 -7.44 -15.22 -42.34
CA VAL A 16 -6.07 -15.71 -42.19
C VAL A 16 -5.99 -16.68 -41.02
N ASN A 17 -6.00 -17.98 -41.32
CA ASN A 17 -5.77 -19.06 -40.37
C ASN A 17 -4.27 -19.13 -39.97
N PRO A 18 -3.90 -18.80 -38.72
CA PRO A 18 -2.50 -18.65 -38.32
C PRO A 18 -1.72 -19.97 -38.15
N PHE A 19 -2.34 -21.12 -38.47
CA PHE A 19 -1.74 -22.45 -38.31
C PHE A 19 -1.42 -23.17 -39.62
N SER A 20 -1.46 -22.46 -40.75
CA SER A 20 -1.32 -23.08 -42.08
C SER A 20 -0.02 -22.69 -42.80
N ASN A 21 1.13 -23.07 -42.23
CA ASN A 21 2.26 -23.52 -43.07
C ASN A 21 3.29 -24.36 -42.27
N PRO A 22 3.72 -25.53 -42.79
CA PRO A 22 4.76 -26.34 -42.18
C PRO A 22 6.13 -26.00 -42.80
N GLY A 23 7.10 -25.56 -42.00
CA GLY A 23 8.47 -25.49 -42.50
C GLY A 23 9.40 -24.52 -41.78
N SER A 24 10.39 -25.11 -41.11
CA SER A 24 11.69 -24.53 -40.71
C SER A 24 11.69 -23.35 -39.72
N VAL A 25 11.79 -23.68 -38.43
CA VAL A 25 12.39 -22.79 -37.42
C VAL A 25 13.48 -23.58 -36.68
N ALA A 26 14.60 -22.91 -36.46
CA ALA A 26 15.82 -23.39 -35.79
C ALA A 26 15.55 -23.90 -34.36
N PRO A 27 16.34 -24.87 -33.84
CA PRO A 27 16.07 -25.47 -32.54
C PRO A 27 16.33 -24.46 -31.42
N ALA A 28 15.27 -24.08 -30.73
CA ALA A 28 15.33 -23.36 -29.47
C ALA A 28 16.05 -24.22 -28.42
N THR A 29 17.01 -23.61 -27.73
CA THR A 29 17.71 -24.13 -26.55
C THR A 29 16.70 -24.52 -25.48
N ASN A 30 16.51 -25.84 -25.34
CA ASN A 30 15.70 -26.46 -24.32
C ASN A 30 16.31 -26.20 -22.92
N SER A 31 15.76 -25.26 -22.17
CA SER A 31 15.79 -25.28 -20.70
C SER A 31 14.82 -26.38 -20.22
N ARG A 32 15.18 -27.64 -20.49
CA ARG A 32 14.51 -28.81 -19.92
C ARG A 32 15.16 -29.08 -18.58
N LEU A 33 14.40 -28.92 -17.50
CA LEU A 33 14.67 -29.60 -16.24
C LEU A 33 14.84 -31.10 -16.56
N SER A 34 15.94 -31.68 -16.10
CA SER A 34 16.23 -33.10 -16.31
C SER A 34 15.06 -33.95 -15.80
N PRO A 35 14.54 -34.91 -16.59
CA PRO A 35 13.57 -35.87 -16.09
C PRO A 35 14.22 -36.61 -14.92
N LEU A 36 13.53 -36.66 -13.77
CA LEU A 36 13.91 -37.55 -12.67
C LEU A 36 14.01 -38.99 -13.23
N PRO A 37 15.04 -39.75 -12.86
CA PRO A 37 15.12 -41.15 -13.27
C PRO A 37 13.87 -41.88 -12.78
N PRO A 38 13.30 -42.80 -13.58
CA PRO A 38 12.21 -43.65 -13.11
C PRO A 38 12.75 -44.48 -11.94
N GLU A 39 12.21 -44.23 -10.74
CA GLU A 39 12.42 -45.11 -9.60
C GLU A 39 11.90 -46.50 -10.00
N PRO A 40 12.74 -47.55 -9.98
CA PRO A 40 12.27 -48.88 -10.27
C PRO A 40 11.20 -49.23 -9.23
N ALA A 41 10.01 -49.59 -9.71
CA ALA A 41 9.01 -50.24 -8.87
C ALA A 41 9.65 -51.51 -8.30
N ASP A 42 10.09 -51.45 -7.05
CA ASP A 42 10.65 -52.58 -6.31
C ASP A 42 9.52 -53.55 -5.93
N PHE A 43 9.01 -54.24 -6.95
CA PHE A 43 8.02 -55.31 -6.80
C PHE A 43 8.68 -56.67 -6.51
N ASN A 44 10.01 -56.77 -6.44
CA ASN A 44 10.73 -58.04 -6.33
C ASN A 44 11.86 -58.04 -5.28
N ASN A 45 11.63 -57.50 -4.08
CA ASN A 45 12.47 -57.81 -2.91
C ASN A 45 11.71 -58.64 -1.85
N TYR A 46 11.03 -59.70 -2.29
CA TYR A 46 10.63 -60.81 -1.43
C TYR A 46 11.67 -61.92 -1.59
N GLY A 47 12.68 -61.91 -0.73
CA GLY A 47 13.79 -62.86 -0.79
C GLY A 47 14.64 -62.88 0.48
N PHE A 48 14.06 -63.40 1.56
CA PHE A 48 14.74 -64.25 2.56
C PHE A 48 16.08 -63.76 3.14
N GLY A 49 16.05 -63.17 4.34
CA GLY A 49 17.22 -63.15 5.23
C GLY A 49 17.62 -61.81 5.86
N ALA A 50 16.71 -61.16 6.59
CA ALA A 50 17.04 -60.31 7.73
C ALA A 50 15.74 -59.98 8.46
N THR A 51 15.53 -60.57 9.63
CA THR A 51 14.45 -60.19 10.55
C THR A 51 14.77 -58.80 11.11
N VAL A 52 14.41 -57.75 10.36
CA VAL A 52 14.24 -56.42 10.94
C VAL A 52 12.83 -56.41 11.49
N ASP A 53 12.70 -56.65 12.79
CA ASP A 53 11.46 -56.53 13.53
C ASP A 53 10.96 -55.08 13.43
N ILE A 54 10.13 -54.80 12.43
CA ILE A 54 9.23 -53.65 12.48
C ILE A 54 8.26 -53.97 13.61
N PRO A 55 8.22 -53.19 14.71
CA PRO A 55 7.26 -53.43 15.77
C PRO A 55 5.87 -53.35 15.15
N ILE A 56 5.16 -54.48 15.12
CA ILE A 56 3.72 -54.47 14.85
C ILE A 56 3.14 -53.77 16.07
N ASP A 57 2.86 -52.46 15.92
CA ASP A 57 2.15 -51.68 16.92
C ASP A 57 0.98 -52.52 17.40
N SER A 58 0.96 -52.82 18.69
CA SER A 58 -0.03 -53.71 19.26
C SER A 58 -1.43 -53.15 18.96
N THR A 59 -2.45 -53.99 18.82
CA THR A 59 -3.84 -53.51 18.61
C THR A 59 -4.27 -52.49 19.68
N THR A 60 -3.63 -52.52 20.85
CA THR A 60 -3.72 -51.54 21.93
C THR A 60 -3.08 -50.18 21.60
N ASP A 61 -1.95 -50.13 20.89
CA ASP A 61 -1.30 -48.89 20.45
C ASP A 61 -2.08 -48.18 19.34
N LEU A 62 -2.67 -48.95 18.41
CA LEU A 62 -3.59 -48.42 17.40
C LEU A 62 -4.84 -47.80 18.05
N LYS A 63 -5.44 -48.49 19.03
CA LYS A 63 -6.58 -47.97 19.81
C LYS A 63 -6.22 -46.73 20.62
N LYS A 64 -4.97 -46.64 21.13
CA LYS A 64 -4.49 -45.45 21.84
C LYS A 64 -4.31 -44.26 20.89
N LYS A 65 -3.77 -44.50 19.69
CA LYS A 65 -3.60 -43.49 18.64
C LYS A 65 -4.94 -42.99 18.10
N GLU A 66 -5.92 -43.88 17.95
CA GLU A 66 -7.29 -43.51 17.57
C GLU A 66 -7.94 -42.58 18.62
N ARG A 67 -7.78 -42.88 19.92
CA ARG A 67 -8.26 -42.01 21.00
C ARG A 67 -7.53 -40.66 21.03
N GLU A 68 -6.22 -40.64 20.77
CA GLU A 68 -5.45 -39.40 20.70
C GLU A 68 -5.86 -38.54 19.50
N LEU A 69 -6.14 -39.16 18.35
CA LEU A 69 -6.66 -38.48 17.16
C LEU A 69 -8.05 -37.89 17.42
N GLN A 70 -8.96 -38.66 18.03
CA GLN A 70 -10.28 -38.17 18.41
C GLN A 70 -10.19 -37.00 19.40
N ALA A 71 -9.24 -37.03 20.34
CA ALA A 71 -9.00 -35.92 21.26
C ALA A 71 -8.47 -34.67 20.54
N LYS A 72 -7.54 -34.82 19.60
CA LYS A 72 -7.02 -33.70 18.78
C LYS A 72 -8.08 -33.12 17.86
N GLU A 73 -8.93 -33.96 17.27
CA GLU A 73 -10.06 -33.51 16.44
C GLU A 73 -11.08 -32.71 17.27
N ALA A 74 -11.39 -33.18 18.48
CA ALA A 74 -12.25 -32.44 19.40
C ALA A 74 -11.65 -31.09 19.82
N GLU A 75 -10.33 -31.04 20.06
CA GLU A 75 -9.63 -29.80 20.38
C GLU A 75 -9.59 -28.83 19.18
N LEU A 76 -9.31 -29.33 17.97
CA LEU A 76 -9.34 -28.53 16.74
C LEU A 76 -10.74 -27.96 16.50
N LYS A 77 -11.78 -28.78 16.62
CA LYS A 77 -13.18 -28.34 16.47
C LYS A 77 -13.56 -27.26 17.48
N ARG A 78 -13.04 -27.33 18.71
CA ARG A 78 -13.23 -26.28 19.72
C ARG A 78 -12.52 -24.98 19.32
N ARG A 79 -11.28 -25.05 18.83
CA ARG A 79 -10.53 -23.88 18.35
C ARG A 79 -11.18 -23.25 17.13
N GLU A 80 -11.67 -24.04 16.18
CA GLU A 80 -12.41 -23.57 15.01
C GLU A 80 -13.70 -22.85 15.41
N GLN A 81 -14.45 -23.38 16.39
CA GLN A 81 -15.63 -22.69 16.91
C GLN A 81 -15.29 -21.38 17.60
N GLU A 82 -14.17 -21.31 18.33
CA GLU A 82 -13.70 -20.06 18.95
C GLU A 82 -13.24 -19.03 17.91
N VAL A 83 -12.54 -19.47 16.85
CA VAL A 83 -12.15 -18.62 15.70
C VAL A 83 -13.40 -18.13 14.99
N LYS A 84 -14.33 -19.02 14.64
CA LYS A 84 -15.61 -18.66 14.01
C LYS A 84 -16.42 -17.68 14.86
N ARG A 85 -16.45 -17.86 16.18
CA ARG A 85 -17.11 -16.91 17.09
C ARG A 85 -16.41 -15.55 17.13
N LYS A 86 -15.08 -15.53 17.05
CA LYS A 86 -14.29 -14.28 16.97
C LYS A 86 -14.47 -13.60 15.60
N GLU A 87 -14.55 -14.37 14.53
CA GLU A 87 -14.84 -13.89 13.17
C GLU A 87 -16.27 -13.35 13.07
N ASP A 88 -17.25 -14.06 13.60
CA ASP A 88 -18.65 -13.61 13.66
C ASP A 88 -18.80 -12.37 14.55
N ALA A 89 -18.04 -12.29 15.65
CA ALA A 89 -18.01 -11.09 16.50
C ALA A 89 -17.34 -9.90 15.80
N ALA A 90 -16.27 -10.14 15.02
CA ALA A 90 -15.62 -9.12 14.21
C ALA A 90 -16.51 -8.64 13.05
N ALA A 91 -17.23 -9.56 12.41
CA ALA A 91 -18.22 -9.27 11.37
C ALA A 91 -19.39 -8.46 11.92
N ARG A 92 -19.92 -8.83 13.12
CA ARG A 92 -20.96 -8.06 13.82
C ARG A 92 -20.47 -6.70 14.31
N ALA A 93 -19.18 -6.56 14.60
CA ALA A 93 -18.55 -5.27 14.92
C ALA A 93 -18.29 -4.39 13.68
N GLY A 94 -18.67 -4.82 12.48
CA GLY A 94 -18.45 -4.08 11.23
C GLY A 94 -16.99 -4.01 10.81
N ILE A 95 -16.11 -4.83 11.40
CA ILE A 95 -14.75 -5.03 10.93
C ILE A 95 -14.82 -6.10 9.85
N VAL A 96 -15.26 -5.68 8.65
CA VAL A 96 -15.00 -6.47 7.43
C VAL A 96 -13.48 -6.57 7.33
N LEU A 97 -12.96 -7.79 7.41
CA LEU A 97 -11.54 -8.07 7.27
C LEU A 97 -11.19 -7.88 5.80
N GLU A 98 -11.02 -6.62 5.40
CA GLU A 98 -10.68 -6.23 4.04
C GLU A 98 -9.31 -6.85 3.67
N GLU A 99 -9.28 -7.64 2.60
CA GLU A 99 -8.10 -8.36 2.15
C GLU A 99 -6.95 -7.37 1.85
N LYS A 100 -5.79 -7.57 2.46
CA LYS A 100 -4.64 -6.69 2.27
C LYS A 100 -4.07 -6.94 0.88
N ASN A 101 -3.96 -5.89 0.06
CA ASN A 101 -3.54 -5.98 -1.35
C ASN A 101 -2.37 -5.03 -1.69
N TRP A 102 -1.99 -4.11 -0.80
CA TRP A 102 -1.00 -3.08 -1.13
C TRP A 102 0.02 -2.85 0.02
N PRO A 103 1.29 -2.51 -0.28
CA PRO A 103 1.93 -2.54 -1.59
C PRO A 103 2.03 -3.95 -2.19
N PRO A 104 2.10 -4.12 -3.53
CA PRO A 104 2.02 -5.44 -4.19
C PRO A 104 3.07 -6.45 -3.72
N PHE A 105 4.24 -5.96 -3.29
CA PHE A 105 5.34 -6.78 -2.79
C PHE A 105 5.25 -7.09 -1.29
N PHE A 106 4.40 -6.36 -0.54
CA PHE A 106 4.22 -6.58 0.89
C PHE A 106 2.83 -6.07 1.35
N PRO A 107 1.76 -6.87 1.19
CA PRO A 107 0.39 -6.44 1.44
C PRO A 107 0.14 -6.17 2.93
N ILE A 108 0.30 -4.91 3.33
CA ILE A 108 0.03 -4.44 4.70
C ILE A 108 -1.37 -3.83 4.78
N ILE A 109 -1.83 -3.19 3.70
CA ILE A 109 -3.06 -2.40 3.67
C ILE A 109 -4.02 -2.89 2.58
N HIS A 110 -5.31 -2.78 2.86
CA HIS A 110 -6.34 -2.89 1.83
C HIS A 110 -6.41 -1.58 1.06
N HIS A 111 -6.36 -1.66 -0.27
CA HIS A 111 -6.39 -0.49 -1.12
C HIS A 111 -6.96 -0.84 -2.50
N ASP A 112 -8.25 -0.57 -2.70
CA ASP A 112 -8.93 -0.82 -3.98
C ASP A 112 -9.83 0.38 -4.37
N ILE A 113 -9.21 1.40 -4.97
CA ILE A 113 -9.92 2.61 -5.40
C ILE A 113 -10.93 2.30 -6.51
N ALA A 114 -10.62 1.36 -7.40
CA ALA A 114 -11.42 1.11 -8.60
C ALA A 114 -12.78 0.48 -8.26
N ASN A 115 -12.81 -0.40 -7.26
CA ASN A 115 -14.02 -1.12 -6.87
C ASN A 115 -14.78 -0.47 -5.70
N GLU A 116 -14.08 0.19 -4.76
CA GLU A 116 -14.72 0.71 -3.54
C GLU A 116 -15.16 2.18 -3.62
N ILE A 117 -14.60 2.97 -4.54
CA ILE A 117 -14.85 4.41 -4.64
C ILE A 117 -15.72 4.72 -5.86
N PRO A 118 -16.77 5.55 -5.74
CA PRO A 118 -17.57 5.98 -6.88
C PRO A 118 -16.72 6.63 -7.98
N ILE A 119 -16.98 6.31 -9.25
CA ILE A 119 -16.21 6.75 -10.43
C ILE A 119 -15.92 8.26 -10.48
N HIS A 120 -16.86 9.09 -10.03
CA HIS A 120 -16.70 10.55 -10.03
C HIS A 120 -15.70 11.04 -8.96
N LEU A 121 -15.43 10.24 -7.91
CA LEU A 121 -14.49 10.54 -6.83
C LEU A 121 -13.14 9.85 -7.00
N GLN A 122 -13.04 8.82 -7.84
CA GLN A 122 -11.82 8.05 -8.05
C GLN A 122 -10.64 8.94 -8.42
N LYS A 123 -10.82 9.89 -9.36
CA LYS A 123 -9.75 10.84 -9.75
C LYS A 123 -9.21 11.61 -8.54
N LEU A 124 -10.11 12.11 -7.69
CA LEU A 124 -9.72 12.86 -6.49
C LEU A 124 -8.99 11.96 -5.48
N GLN A 125 -9.48 10.74 -5.27
CA GLN A 125 -8.82 9.76 -4.39
C GLN A 125 -7.44 9.34 -4.91
N TYR A 126 -7.26 9.19 -6.23
CA TYR A 126 -5.96 8.92 -6.84
C TYR A 126 -4.98 10.08 -6.64
N VAL A 127 -5.41 11.33 -6.81
CA VAL A 127 -4.52 12.48 -6.55
C VAL A 127 -4.19 12.59 -5.06
N ALA A 128 -5.16 12.36 -4.17
CA ALA A 128 -4.90 12.30 -2.73
C ALA A 128 -3.92 11.17 -2.36
N PHE A 129 -4.03 10.01 -3.02
CA PHE A 129 -3.05 8.94 -2.90
C PHE A 129 -1.66 9.36 -3.42
N CYS A 130 -1.60 10.08 -4.54
CA CYS A 130 -0.35 10.67 -5.03
C CYS A 130 0.28 11.64 -4.04
N THR A 131 -0.48 12.47 -3.32
CA THR A 131 0.08 13.33 -2.24
C THR A 131 0.64 12.50 -1.08
N TRP A 132 0.02 11.36 -0.77
CA TRP A 132 0.58 10.47 0.26
C TRP A 132 1.90 9.84 -0.19
N LEU A 133 1.97 9.38 -1.44
CA LEU A 133 3.22 8.90 -2.05
C LEU A 133 4.27 10.01 -2.19
N GLY A 134 3.83 11.23 -2.50
CA GLY A 134 4.67 12.43 -2.61
C GLY A 134 5.31 12.78 -1.28
N LEU A 135 4.59 12.67 -0.16
CA LEU A 135 5.16 12.79 1.18
C LEU A 135 6.23 11.72 1.46
N ILE A 136 5.98 10.46 1.08
CA ILE A 136 6.98 9.37 1.22
C ILE A 136 8.24 9.74 0.43
N LEU A 137 8.08 10.17 -0.83
CA LEU A 137 9.17 10.61 -1.68
C LEU A 137 9.96 11.78 -1.07
N CYS A 138 9.26 12.81 -0.57
CA CYS A 138 9.87 13.97 0.09
C CYS A 138 10.72 13.54 1.30
N LEU A 139 10.17 12.67 2.16
CA LEU A 139 10.86 12.24 3.38
C LEU A 139 12.01 11.26 3.08
N LEU A 140 11.89 10.41 2.06
CA LEU A 140 13.00 9.57 1.58
C LEU A 140 14.14 10.43 1.03
N TRP A 141 13.81 11.39 0.17
CA TRP A 141 14.79 12.34 -0.35
C TRP A 141 15.45 13.13 0.78
N ASN A 142 14.67 13.54 1.78
CA ASN A 142 15.17 14.22 2.96
C ASN A 142 16.21 13.37 3.70
N ILE A 143 15.98 12.07 3.88
CA ILE A 143 16.98 11.17 4.47
C ILE A 143 18.25 11.14 3.63
N ILE A 144 18.15 11.01 2.31
CA ILE A 144 19.31 10.97 1.41
C ILE A 144 20.12 12.25 1.54
N ALA A 145 19.47 13.41 1.43
CA ALA A 145 20.13 14.71 1.53
C ALA A 145 20.79 14.93 2.89
N VAL A 146 20.07 14.68 4.00
CA VAL A 146 20.63 14.84 5.35
C VAL A 146 21.74 13.82 5.63
N THR A 147 21.68 12.61 5.03
CA THR A 147 22.78 11.64 5.09
C THR A 147 24.03 12.17 4.41
N THR A 148 23.90 12.81 3.23
CA THR A 148 25.07 13.46 2.59
C THR A 148 25.63 14.61 3.42
N ALA A 149 24.75 15.39 4.06
CA ALA A 149 25.14 16.47 4.97
C ALA A 149 25.92 15.92 6.18
N TRP A 150 25.43 14.84 6.79
CA TRP A 150 26.06 14.18 7.92
C TRP A 150 27.45 13.62 7.56
N ILE A 151 27.58 12.96 6.40
CA ILE A 151 28.88 12.45 5.90
C ILE A 151 29.87 13.60 5.68
N LYS A 152 29.39 14.80 5.33
CA LYS A 152 30.21 16.01 5.15
C LYS A 152 30.54 16.75 6.44
N GLY A 153 30.09 16.26 7.60
CA GLY A 153 30.47 16.80 8.90
C GLY A 153 29.34 17.53 9.64
N GLU A 154 28.12 17.54 9.10
CA GLU A 154 26.95 18.04 9.84
C GLU A 154 26.59 17.10 11.01
N GLY A 155 25.88 17.60 12.01
CA GLY A 155 25.67 16.87 13.27
C GLY A 155 24.79 15.62 13.16
N VAL A 156 25.15 14.51 13.80
CA VAL A 156 24.34 13.26 13.80
C VAL A 156 22.89 13.46 14.29
N LYS A 157 22.65 14.48 15.12
CA LYS A 157 21.30 14.83 15.61
C LYS A 157 20.34 15.20 14.48
N ILE A 158 20.81 15.92 13.45
CA ILE A 158 19.95 16.30 12.31
C ILE A 158 19.59 15.07 11.48
N TRP A 159 20.51 14.12 11.36
CA TRP A 159 20.30 12.85 10.66
C TRP A 159 19.28 11.96 11.37
N PHE A 160 19.40 11.77 12.69
CA PHE A 160 18.38 11.04 13.45
C PHE A 160 16.99 11.65 13.32
N LEU A 161 16.90 12.97 13.28
CA LEU A 161 15.63 13.66 13.15
C LEU A 161 14.98 13.43 11.78
N ALA A 162 15.77 13.38 10.70
CA ALA A 162 15.27 13.00 9.37
C ALA A 162 14.68 11.58 9.35
N ILE A 163 15.31 10.63 10.04
CA ILE A 163 14.80 9.26 10.20
C ILE A 163 13.50 9.25 11.01
N ILE A 164 13.42 10.02 12.09
CA ILE A 164 12.20 10.14 12.90
C ILE A 164 11.05 10.69 12.06
N TYR A 165 11.29 11.73 11.24
CA TYR A 165 10.26 12.26 10.34
C TYR A 165 9.74 11.22 9.37
N PHE A 166 10.61 10.36 8.82
CA PHE A 166 10.17 9.29 7.95
C PHE A 166 9.35 8.23 8.68
N ILE A 167 9.89 7.69 9.79
CA ILE A 167 9.26 6.60 10.54
C ILE A 167 7.94 7.03 11.17
N SER A 168 7.81 8.28 11.62
CA SER A 168 6.56 8.78 12.21
C SER A 168 5.63 9.41 11.17
N GLY A 169 6.17 10.16 10.20
CA GLY A 169 5.40 10.93 9.23
C GLY A 169 4.66 10.07 8.21
N VAL A 170 5.28 8.99 7.71
CA VAL A 170 4.64 8.09 6.72
C VAL A 170 3.45 7.31 7.32
N PRO A 171 3.60 6.56 8.43
CA PRO A 171 2.45 5.89 9.05
C PRO A 171 1.48 6.90 9.68
N GLY A 172 1.98 8.00 10.24
CA GLY A 172 1.15 9.08 10.79
C GLY A 172 0.21 9.65 9.73
N SER A 173 0.73 10.09 8.58
CA SER A 173 -0.08 10.62 7.47
C SER A 173 -1.11 9.61 6.95
N TYR A 174 -0.71 8.33 6.84
CA TYR A 174 -1.62 7.26 6.42
C TYR A 174 -2.83 7.15 7.35
N VAL A 175 -2.60 7.08 8.66
CA VAL A 175 -3.66 6.90 9.67
C VAL A 175 -4.46 8.18 9.89
N LEU A 176 -3.79 9.33 9.87
CA LEU A 176 -4.39 10.61 10.28
C LEU A 176 -5.28 11.22 9.20
N TRP A 177 -4.91 11.15 7.92
CA TRP A 177 -5.69 11.81 6.87
C TRP A 177 -6.01 10.92 5.67
N TYR A 178 -5.09 10.07 5.22
CA TYR A 178 -5.31 9.28 4.01
C TYR A 178 -6.41 8.23 4.20
N ARG A 179 -6.28 7.39 5.23
CA ARG A 179 -7.25 6.34 5.56
C ARG A 179 -8.62 6.94 5.93
N PRO A 180 -8.72 8.02 6.72
CA PRO A 180 -9.98 8.73 6.93
C PRO A 180 -10.62 9.24 5.63
N LEU A 181 -9.85 9.81 4.71
CA LEU A 181 -10.37 10.27 3.42
C LEU A 181 -10.91 9.11 2.57
N TYR A 182 -10.14 8.04 2.43
CA TYR A 182 -10.55 6.84 1.71
C TYR A 182 -11.89 6.30 2.25
N ARG A 183 -11.99 6.20 3.59
CA ARG A 183 -13.21 5.79 4.26
C ARG A 183 -14.35 6.79 4.10
N ALA A 184 -14.06 8.09 4.02
CA ALA A 184 -15.06 9.14 3.83
C ALA A 184 -15.70 9.05 2.44
N PHE A 185 -14.94 8.72 1.40
CA PHE A 185 -15.49 8.50 0.06
C PHE A 185 -16.27 7.20 -0.05
N ARG A 186 -15.87 6.14 0.66
CA ARG A 186 -16.60 4.86 0.64
C ARG A 186 -17.89 4.86 1.46
N THR A 187 -17.85 5.38 2.69
CA THR A 187 -18.98 5.33 3.64
C THR A 187 -19.76 6.63 3.73
N GLU A 188 -19.35 7.63 2.95
CA GLU A 188 -20.04 8.91 2.82
C GLU A 188 -20.19 9.76 4.10
N SER A 189 -19.56 9.37 5.22
CA SER A 189 -19.71 10.01 6.54
C SER A 189 -19.09 11.41 6.63
N ALA A 190 -19.89 12.39 7.04
CA ALA A 190 -19.48 13.78 7.22
C ALA A 190 -18.42 13.99 8.33
N MET A 191 -18.47 13.21 9.41
CA MET A 191 -17.47 13.27 10.50
C MET A 191 -16.07 12.87 10.03
N LYS A 192 -15.96 11.90 9.12
CA LYS A 192 -14.67 11.48 8.55
C LYS A 192 -14.08 12.56 7.64
N PHE A 193 -14.91 13.31 6.91
CA PHE A 193 -14.48 14.50 6.18
C PHE A 193 -13.95 15.58 7.11
N GLY A 194 -14.64 15.87 8.23
CA GLY A 194 -14.15 16.84 9.22
C GLY A 194 -12.78 16.48 9.79
N TRP A 195 -12.59 15.22 10.15
CA TRP A 195 -11.29 14.68 10.62
C TRP A 195 -10.19 14.81 9.55
N PHE A 196 -10.52 14.47 8.30
CA PHE A 196 -9.61 14.66 7.16
C PHE A 196 -9.18 16.12 7.02
N PHE A 197 -10.12 17.08 6.96
CA PHE A 197 -9.77 18.50 6.76
C PHE A 197 -8.83 19.02 7.85
N MET A 198 -9.09 18.69 9.11
CA MET A 198 -8.27 19.14 10.23
C MET A 198 -6.82 18.64 10.12
N LEU A 199 -6.62 17.34 9.85
CA LEU A 199 -5.29 16.73 9.81
C LEU A 199 -4.57 16.95 8.49
N TYR A 200 -5.32 17.11 7.41
CA TYR A 200 -4.74 17.46 6.11
C TYR A 200 -4.27 18.92 6.07
N LEU A 201 -4.93 19.83 6.79
CA LEU A 201 -4.39 21.19 7.03
C LEU A 201 -3.07 21.15 7.83
N LEU A 202 -2.97 20.28 8.84
CA LEU A 202 -1.71 20.07 9.55
C LEU A 202 -0.62 19.52 8.64
N HIS A 203 -0.97 18.60 7.73
CA HIS A 203 -0.05 18.09 6.71
C HIS A 203 0.42 19.19 5.75
N ILE A 204 -0.48 20.02 5.22
CA ILE A 204 -0.12 21.19 4.39
C ILE A 204 0.81 22.12 5.18
N GLY A 205 0.47 22.43 6.43
CA GLY A 205 1.30 23.25 7.31
C GLY A 205 2.70 22.64 7.51
N PHE A 206 2.79 21.33 7.70
CA PHE A 206 4.06 20.61 7.78
C PHE A 206 4.87 20.71 6.48
N CYS A 207 4.26 20.52 5.30
CA CYS A 207 4.97 20.61 4.02
C CYS A 207 5.49 22.03 3.76
N ILE A 208 4.71 23.07 4.07
CA ILE A 208 5.15 24.46 3.99
C ILE A 208 6.29 24.73 4.98
N PHE A 209 6.15 24.27 6.23
CA PHE A 209 7.19 24.38 7.24
C PHE A 209 8.48 23.68 6.79
N ALA A 210 8.39 22.50 6.17
CA ALA A 210 9.52 21.77 5.65
C ALA A 210 10.17 22.44 4.42
N ALA A 211 9.37 23.05 3.55
CA ALA A 211 9.87 23.82 2.42
C ALA A 211 10.68 25.05 2.88
N VAL A 212 10.23 25.74 3.92
CA VAL A 212 10.99 26.89 4.48
C VAL A 212 12.17 26.38 5.33
N ALA A 213 11.93 25.35 6.14
CA ALA A 213 12.82 24.81 7.17
C ALA A 213 13.48 25.90 8.04
N PRO A 214 12.69 26.71 8.76
CA PRO A 214 13.23 27.77 9.61
C PRO A 214 14.13 27.18 10.71
N PRO A 215 15.20 27.90 11.13
CA PRO A 215 16.21 27.40 12.06
C PRO A 215 15.74 27.36 13.53
N ILE A 216 14.48 26.99 13.76
CA ILE A 216 13.83 26.91 15.08
C ILE A 216 14.19 25.59 15.75
N ILE A 217 14.15 24.49 15.00
CA ILE A 217 14.41 23.13 15.49
C ILE A 217 15.80 22.70 15.01
N PHE A 218 16.75 22.54 15.93
CA PHE A 218 18.12 22.07 15.66
C PHE A 218 18.80 22.76 14.45
N LYS A 219 18.79 24.10 14.42
CA LYS A 219 19.35 24.94 13.35
C LYS A 219 18.68 24.78 11.97
N GLY A 220 17.57 24.05 11.85
CA GLY A 220 16.77 23.95 10.61
C GLY A 220 17.34 23.01 9.56
N LYS A 221 18.47 22.34 9.80
CA LYS A 221 19.15 21.50 8.80
C LYS A 221 18.60 20.08 8.64
N SER A 222 17.65 19.68 9.48
CA SER A 222 17.03 18.33 9.44
C SER A 222 15.97 18.17 8.35
N LEU A 223 15.51 19.29 7.76
CA LEU A 223 14.58 19.32 6.63
C LEU A 223 15.28 20.01 5.45
N THR A 224 15.05 19.49 4.25
CA THR A 224 15.58 20.00 2.98
C THR A 224 14.79 21.21 2.50
N GLY A 225 14.71 22.25 3.32
CA GLY A 225 14.09 23.52 2.96
C GLY A 225 15.05 24.52 2.34
N ILE A 226 14.51 25.64 1.85
CA ILE A 226 15.30 26.68 1.18
C ILE A 226 16.33 27.34 2.10
N LEU A 227 16.01 27.57 3.37
CA LEU A 227 16.92 28.22 4.32
C LEU A 227 18.19 27.38 4.58
N PRO A 228 18.11 26.09 4.95
CA PRO A 228 19.30 25.27 5.09
C PRO A 228 19.97 24.98 3.74
N ALA A 229 19.25 24.99 2.62
CA ALA A 229 19.86 24.86 1.29
C ALA A 229 20.87 25.99 1.02
N VAL A 230 20.49 27.24 1.31
CA VAL A 230 21.35 28.41 1.13
C VAL A 230 22.50 28.42 2.14
N ASP A 231 22.24 28.06 3.40
CA ASP A 231 23.25 28.01 4.46
C ASP A 231 24.39 27.04 4.11
N VAL A 232 24.05 25.85 3.62
CA VAL A 232 25.04 24.79 3.33
C VAL A 232 25.68 24.94 1.94
N LEU A 233 25.10 25.74 1.04
CA LEU A 233 25.60 25.90 -0.33
C LEU A 233 27.03 26.45 -0.37
N GLY A 234 27.38 27.35 0.56
CA GLY A 234 28.70 27.97 0.65
C GLY A 234 29.80 27.00 1.08
N ASP A 235 29.48 26.08 1.97
CA ASP A 235 30.44 25.11 2.51
C ASP A 235 30.53 23.85 1.63
N HIS A 236 29.37 23.34 1.19
CA HIS A 236 29.24 22.07 0.48
C HIS A 236 28.21 22.15 -0.65
N ALA A 237 28.65 22.62 -1.82
CA ALA A 237 27.77 22.81 -2.99
C ALA A 237 26.88 21.59 -3.32
N LEU A 238 27.43 20.36 -3.24
CA LEU A 238 26.65 19.13 -3.49
C LEU A 238 25.49 18.96 -2.50
N VAL A 239 25.73 19.21 -1.21
CA VAL A 239 24.70 19.11 -0.18
C VAL A 239 23.64 20.19 -0.38
N GLY A 240 24.06 21.42 -0.72
CA GLY A 240 23.14 22.50 -1.08
C GLY A 240 22.21 22.12 -2.24
N ILE A 241 22.75 21.53 -3.33
CA ILE A 241 21.94 21.06 -4.47
C ILE A 241 20.91 20.01 -4.02
N PHE A 242 21.30 19.06 -3.17
CA PHE A 242 20.39 18.02 -2.68
C PHE A 242 19.26 18.63 -1.84
N TYR A 243 19.56 19.66 -1.06
CA TYR A 243 18.57 20.40 -0.30
C TYR A 243 17.62 21.21 -1.20
N PHE A 244 18.11 21.82 -2.29
CA PHE A 244 17.24 22.48 -3.28
C PHE A 244 16.28 21.52 -3.98
N ILE A 245 16.71 20.29 -4.28
CA ILE A 245 15.82 19.27 -4.84
C ILE A 245 14.72 18.92 -3.82
N GLY A 246 15.08 18.72 -2.55
CA GLY A 246 14.10 18.48 -1.48
C GLY A 246 13.12 19.64 -1.31
N PHE A 247 13.61 20.87 -1.40
CA PHE A 247 12.78 22.09 -1.35
C PHE A 247 11.75 22.09 -2.49
N ALA A 248 12.18 21.79 -3.72
CA ALA A 248 11.29 21.71 -4.87
C ALA A 248 10.22 20.63 -4.69
N LEU A 249 10.59 19.46 -4.13
CA LEU A 249 9.64 18.39 -3.81
C LEU A 249 8.60 18.84 -2.77
N PHE A 250 9.02 19.48 -1.68
CA PHE A 250 8.08 20.00 -0.67
C PHE A 250 7.18 21.13 -1.19
N CYS A 251 7.68 21.98 -2.08
CA CYS A 251 6.87 22.99 -2.75
C CYS A 251 5.81 22.35 -3.65
N LEU A 252 6.20 21.37 -4.48
CA LEU A 252 5.27 20.64 -5.34
C LEU A 252 4.20 19.92 -4.51
N GLU A 253 4.62 19.25 -3.44
CA GLU A 253 3.73 18.55 -2.52
C GLU A 253 2.73 19.50 -1.84
N SER A 254 3.19 20.69 -1.44
CA SER A 254 2.32 21.72 -0.85
C SER A 254 1.27 22.20 -1.84
N VAL A 255 1.65 22.46 -3.10
CA VAL A 255 0.73 22.92 -4.15
C VAL A 255 -0.31 21.85 -4.47
N LEU A 256 0.11 20.59 -4.66
CA LEU A 256 -0.80 19.47 -4.91
C LEU A 256 -1.75 19.26 -3.73
N SER A 257 -1.26 19.34 -2.50
CA SER A 257 -2.09 19.20 -1.30
C SER A 257 -3.12 20.33 -1.16
N VAL A 258 -2.75 21.57 -1.47
CA VAL A 258 -3.71 22.70 -1.50
C VAL A 258 -4.78 22.47 -2.58
N TRP A 259 -4.41 21.94 -3.74
CA TRP A 259 -5.38 21.59 -4.77
C TRP A 259 -6.34 20.47 -4.30
N VAL A 260 -5.82 19.41 -3.67
CA VAL A 260 -6.65 18.30 -3.14
C VAL A 260 -7.64 18.81 -2.11
N ILE A 261 -7.21 19.60 -1.13
CA ILE A 261 -8.13 20.08 -0.08
C ILE A 261 -9.24 20.96 -0.64
N GLN A 262 -8.93 21.77 -1.67
CA GLN A 262 -9.95 22.57 -2.38
C GLN A 262 -10.97 21.69 -3.08
N GLN A 263 -10.53 20.66 -3.81
CA GLN A 263 -11.45 19.74 -4.50
C GLN A 263 -12.33 18.96 -3.52
N VAL A 264 -11.74 18.42 -2.44
CA VAL A 264 -12.50 17.72 -1.40
C VAL A 264 -13.49 18.67 -0.71
N TYR A 265 -13.10 19.91 -0.44
CA TYR A 265 -13.96 20.92 0.14
C TYR A 265 -15.15 21.28 -0.76
N MET A 266 -14.90 21.49 -2.05
CA MET A 266 -15.96 21.76 -3.04
C MET A 266 -16.98 20.61 -3.10
N TYR A 267 -16.49 19.37 -3.13
CA TYR A 267 -17.35 18.18 -3.06
C TYR A 267 -18.15 18.11 -1.75
N PHE A 268 -17.50 18.32 -0.60
CA PHE A 268 -18.14 18.28 0.71
C PHE A 268 -19.23 19.35 0.88
N ARG A 269 -19.00 20.55 0.34
CA ARG A 269 -19.98 21.64 0.36
C ARG A 269 -21.14 21.39 -0.60
N GLY A 270 -20.88 20.84 -1.79
CA GLY A 270 -21.89 20.54 -2.80
C GLY A 270 -22.80 19.35 -2.45
N SER A 271 -22.32 18.41 -1.63
CA SER A 271 -23.04 17.18 -1.27
C SER A 271 -24.02 17.31 -0.09
N GLY A 272 -24.19 18.50 0.49
CA GLY A 272 -25.08 18.71 1.65
C GLY A 272 -24.54 18.17 2.99
N LYS A 273 -23.42 17.44 2.97
CA LYS A 273 -22.74 16.86 4.15
C LYS A 273 -22.26 17.90 5.15
N ALA A 274 -21.95 19.11 4.68
CA ALA A 274 -21.65 20.24 5.55
C ALA A 274 -22.82 20.60 6.49
N ALA A 275 -24.07 20.47 6.03
CA ALA A 275 -25.25 20.74 6.85
C ALA A 275 -25.54 19.58 7.83
N GLU A 276 -25.33 18.34 7.38
CA GLU A 276 -25.41 17.15 8.24
C GLU A 276 -24.41 17.21 9.39
N MET A 277 -23.14 17.52 9.10
CA MET A 277 -22.10 17.68 10.12
C MET A 277 -22.46 18.74 11.16
N LYS A 278 -23.02 19.87 10.74
CA LYS A 278 -23.48 20.92 11.68
C LYS A 278 -24.59 20.43 12.59
N ARG A 279 -25.56 19.67 12.05
CA ARG A 279 -26.66 19.10 12.83
C ARG A 279 -26.17 18.05 13.82
N ASP A 280 -25.25 17.20 13.40
CA ASP A 280 -24.68 16.15 14.26
C ASP A 280 -23.77 16.72 15.35
N ALA A 281 -22.96 17.74 15.03
CA ALA A 281 -22.16 18.45 16.02
C ALA A 281 -23.04 19.16 17.06
N ALA A 282 -24.15 19.79 16.64
CA ALA A 282 -25.10 20.41 17.56
C ALA A 282 -25.79 19.38 18.47
N ARG A 283 -26.17 18.22 17.93
CA ARG A 283 -26.73 17.10 18.72
C ARG A 283 -25.70 16.51 19.68
N GLY A 284 -24.44 16.38 19.26
CA GLY A 284 -23.36 15.89 20.10
C GLY A 284 -23.05 16.83 21.26
N ALA A 285 -22.98 18.14 21.00
CA ALA A 285 -22.79 19.15 22.04
C ALA A 285 -23.95 19.17 23.04
N MET A 286 -25.20 19.05 22.58
CA MET A 286 -26.37 18.97 23.45
C MET A 286 -26.34 17.71 24.34
N ARG A 287 -25.92 16.55 23.80
CA ARG A 287 -25.76 15.32 24.59
C ARG A 287 -24.62 15.38 25.60
N ALA A 288 -23.57 16.16 25.34
CA ALA A 288 -22.46 16.35 26.27
C ALA A 288 -22.76 17.38 27.37
N ALA A 289 -23.81 18.19 27.20
CA ALA A 289 -24.24 19.23 28.14
C ALA A 289 -25.36 18.78 29.09
N LEU A 290 -25.98 17.62 28.84
CA LEU A 290 -26.94 16.92 29.71
C LEU A 290 -26.20 15.91 30.59
#